data_AF-A0A1Z9M5V4-F1
#
_entry.id   AF-A0A1Z9M5V4-F1
#
_cell.length_a   1.000
_cell.length_b   1.000
_cell.length_c   1.000
_cell.angle_alpha   90.00
_cell.angle_beta   90.00
_cell.angle_gamma   90.00
#
_symmetry.space_group_name_H-M   'P 1'
#
loop_
_entity.id
_entity.type
_entity.pdbx_description
1 polymer ?
#
loop_
_entity_poly.entity_id
_entity_poly.type
_entity_poly.pdbx_seq_one_letter_code
_entity_poly.pdbx_strand_id
1 'polypeptide(L)'
;MSKFNDFMLQWGTDKFLHFMGGAAVYGITESWIVMLIVSFGKELYDVYYATSGWSNKDALATMLGGLFTFVGMHIWEWLPYTEMVW
;
A
#
# COMPACT_ATOMS: atom_id res chain seq x y z
N MET A 1 5.78 22.77 -15.46
CA MET A 1 6.61 22.35 -14.31
C MET A 1 7.52 21.21 -14.75
N SER A 2 8.63 20.93 -14.06
CA SER A 2 9.55 19.86 -14.49
C SER A 2 8.88 18.49 -14.27
N LYS A 3 9.12 17.53 -15.17
CA LYS A 3 8.58 16.15 -15.07
C LYS A 3 8.94 15.46 -13.74
N PHE A 4 10.05 15.86 -13.13
CA PHE A 4 10.48 15.37 -11.82
C PHE A 4 9.63 15.93 -10.68
N ASN A 5 9.23 17.20 -10.75
CA ASN A 5 8.37 17.81 -9.75
C ASN A 5 6.95 17.21 -9.79
N ASP A 6 6.41 16.98 -11.00
CA ASP A 6 5.11 16.32 -11.18
C ASP A 6 5.16 14.85 -10.72
N PHE A 7 6.29 14.17 -10.95
CA PHE A 7 6.54 12.83 -10.41
C PHE A 7 6.55 12.84 -8.88
N MET A 8 7.31 13.75 -8.25
CA MET A 8 7.38 13.84 -6.78
C MET A 8 6.05 14.24 -6.14
N LEU A 9 5.22 15.04 -6.81
CA LEU A 9 3.87 15.38 -6.33
C LEU A 9 2.89 14.19 -6.49
N GLN A 10 2.90 13.51 -7.63
CA GLN A 10 2.05 12.33 -7.85
C GLN A 10 2.46 11.14 -6.99
N TRP A 11 3.77 10.86 -6.88
CA TRP A 11 4.28 9.78 -6.03
C TRP A 11 4.27 10.14 -4.55
N GLY A 12 4.53 11.40 -4.20
CA GLY A 12 4.86 11.79 -2.84
C GLY A 12 3.69 11.82 -1.87
N THR A 13 2.45 12.07 -2.33
CA THR A 13 1.29 12.14 -1.43
C THR A 13 0.24 11.10 -1.79
N ASP A 14 -0.24 11.10 -3.03
CA ASP A 14 -1.35 10.25 -3.45
C ASP A 14 -0.96 8.76 -3.48
N LYS A 15 0.11 8.40 -4.20
CA LYS A 15 0.60 7.02 -4.25
C LYS A 15 1.14 6.53 -2.90
N PHE A 16 1.69 7.44 -2.09
CA PHE A 16 2.10 7.14 -0.73
C PHE A 16 0.90 6.77 0.16
N LEU A 17 -0.22 7.49 0.06
CA LEU A 17 -1.44 7.16 0.80
C LEU A 17 -2.00 5.80 0.37
N HIS A 18 -1.96 5.49 -0.93
CA HIS A 18 -2.31 4.16 -1.44
C HIS A 18 -1.44 3.06 -0.83
N PHE A 19 -0.12 3.28 -0.82
CA PHE A 19 0.84 2.38 -0.21
C PHE A 19 0.56 2.17 1.29
N MET A 20 0.39 3.25 2.06
CA MET A 20 0.10 3.18 3.49
C MET A 20 -1.24 2.50 3.77
N GLY A 21 -2.26 2.76 2.93
CA GLY A 21 -3.57 2.10 3.02
C GLY A 21 -3.45 0.59 2.83
N GLY A 22 -2.73 0.14 1.80
CA GLY A 22 -2.49 -1.28 1.57
C GLY A 22 -1.66 -1.93 2.69
N ALA A 23 -0.64 -1.22 3.18
CA ALA A 23 0.18 -1.68 4.30
C ALA A 23 -0.65 -1.91 5.57
N ALA A 24 -1.56 -0.98 5.90
CA ALA A 24 -2.46 -1.09 7.04
C ALA A 24 -3.49 -2.21 6.86
N VAL A 25 -4.08 -2.34 5.67
CA VAL A 25 -5.08 -3.39 5.38
C VAL A 25 -4.47 -4.77 5.58
N TYR A 26 -3.28 -5.04 5.03
CA TYR A 26 -2.63 -6.32 5.22
C TYR A 26 -2.21 -6.53 6.67
N GLY A 27 -1.66 -5.50 7.34
CA GLY A 27 -1.24 -5.61 8.74
C GLY A 27 -2.37 -5.88 9.73
N ILE A 28 -3.61 -5.47 9.41
CA ILE A 28 -4.78 -5.72 10.26
C ILE A 28 -5.44 -7.06 9.93
N THR A 29 -5.53 -7.40 8.65
CA THR A 29 -6.36 -8.53 8.19
C THR A 29 -5.57 -9.79 7.84
N GLU A 30 -4.26 -9.66 7.60
CA GLU A 30 -3.35 -10.72 7.16
C GLU A 30 -3.86 -11.50 5.93
N SER A 31 -4.77 -10.92 5.16
CA SER A 31 -5.52 -11.60 4.12
C SER A 31 -5.25 -11.01 2.73
N TRP A 32 -4.65 -11.82 1.87
CA TRP A 32 -4.42 -11.46 0.47
C TRP A 32 -5.71 -11.28 -0.32
N ILE A 33 -6.80 -11.97 0.08
CA ILE A 33 -8.11 -11.79 -0.55
C ILE A 33 -8.64 -10.39 -0.23
N VAL A 34 -8.56 -9.96 1.03
CA VAL A 34 -8.97 -8.61 1.42
C VAL A 34 -8.10 -7.56 0.73
N MET A 35 -6.79 -7.80 0.58
CA MET A 35 -5.91 -6.92 -0.19
C MET A 35 -6.36 -6.74 -1.64
N LEU A 36 -6.72 -7.82 -2.33
CA LEU A 36 -7.22 -7.74 -3.71
C LEU A 36 -8.54 -6.97 -3.76
N ILE A 37 -9.45 -7.23 -2.82
CA ILE A 37 -10.73 -6.52 -2.73
C ILE A 37 -10.51 -5.02 -2.52
N VAL A 38 -9.63 -4.61 -1.61
CA VAL A 38 -9.40 -3.19 -1.35
C VAL A 38 -8.66 -2.53 -2.52
N SER A 39 -7.61 -3.18 -3.04
CA SER A 39 -6.78 -2.61 -4.11
C SER A 39 -7.56 -2.42 -5.41
N PHE A 40 -8.43 -3.36 -5.78
CA PHE A 40 -9.27 -3.23 -6.98
C PHE A 40 -10.62 -2.58 -6.70
N GLY A 41 -11.19 -2.78 -5.51
CA GLY A 41 -12.48 -2.22 -5.12
C GLY A 41 -12.46 -0.70 -5.01
N LYS A 42 -11.36 -0.11 -4.50
CA LYS A 42 -11.17 1.34 -4.55
C LYS A 42 -11.13 1.84 -6.00
N GLU A 43 -10.36 1.19 -6.87
CA GLU A 43 -10.25 1.62 -8.26
C GLU A 43 -11.57 1.46 -9.03
N LEU A 44 -12.34 0.43 -8.72
CA LEU A 44 -13.69 0.25 -9.23
C LEU A 44 -14.63 1.36 -8.74
N TYR A 45 -14.52 1.75 -7.47
CA TYR A 45 -15.27 2.88 -6.93
C TYR A 45 -14.92 4.18 -7.65
N ASP A 46 -13.64 4.45 -7.88
CA ASP A 46 -13.17 5.65 -8.58
C ASP A 46 -13.69 5.73 -10.02
N VAL A 47 -13.88 4.60 -10.70
CA VAL A 47 -14.48 4.56 -12.06
C VAL A 47 -15.92 5.06 -12.08
N TYR A 48 -16.72 4.66 -11.09
CA TYR A 48 -18.16 4.92 -11.10
C TYR A 48 -18.56 6.18 -10.32
N TYR A 49 -17.73 6.62 -9.36
CA TYR A 49 -18.12 7.64 -8.38
C TYR A 49 -17.10 8.77 -8.20
N ALA A 50 -15.89 8.67 -8.75
CA ALA A 50 -14.90 9.73 -8.70
C ALA A 50 -14.57 10.28 -10.10
N THR A 51 -14.07 11.51 -10.17
CA THR A 51 -13.60 12.10 -11.43
C THR A 51 -12.22 11.58 -11.87
N SER A 52 -11.52 10.82 -11.01
CA SER A 52 -10.16 10.29 -11.24
C SER A 52 -10.13 9.08 -12.18
N GLY A 53 -11.17 8.24 -12.19
CA GLY A 53 -11.22 7.01 -12.99
C GLY A 53 -10.24 5.93 -12.51
N TRP A 54 -10.12 4.85 -13.30
CA TRP A 54 -9.24 3.72 -12.96
C TRP A 54 -7.76 4.02 -13.13
N SER A 55 -6.94 3.68 -12.14
CA SER A 55 -5.49 3.82 -12.14
C SER A 55 -4.79 2.54 -11.69
N ASN A 56 -4.15 1.85 -12.63
CA ASN A 56 -3.29 0.69 -12.33
C ASN A 56 -2.17 1.03 -11.35
N LYS A 57 -1.69 2.28 -11.35
CA LYS A 57 -0.61 2.71 -10.45
C LYS A 57 -1.08 2.76 -9.00
N ASP A 58 -2.35 3.08 -8.75
CA ASP A 58 -2.93 3.14 -7.41
C ASP A 58 -3.22 1.75 -6.85
N ALA A 59 -3.79 0.87 -7.67
CA ALA A 59 -3.91 -0.55 -7.33
C ALA A 59 -2.55 -1.18 -7.00
N LEU A 60 -1.53 -0.94 -7.83
CA LEU A 60 -0.18 -1.46 -7.61
C LEU A 60 0.47 -0.86 -6.35
N ALA A 61 0.33 0.45 -6.11
CA ALA A 61 0.85 1.08 -4.90
C ALA A 61 0.23 0.47 -3.64
N THR A 62 -1.08 0.24 -3.66
CA THR A 62 -1.81 -0.42 -2.56
C THR A 62 -1.29 -1.85 -2.34
N MET A 63 -1.18 -2.66 -3.40
CA MET A 63 -0.63 -4.02 -3.32
C MET A 63 0.82 -4.05 -2.80
N LEU A 64 1.66 -3.11 -3.23
CA LEU A 64 3.04 -2.98 -2.74
C LEU A 64 3.08 -2.67 -1.25
N GLY A 65 2.17 -1.83 -0.75
CA GLY A 65 2.03 -1.58 0.68
C GLY A 65 1.82 -2.87 1.48
N GLY A 66 0.85 -3.70 1.07
CA GLY A 66 0.59 -4.98 1.72
C GLY A 66 1.76 -5.96 1.64
N LEU A 67 2.46 -6.00 0.49
CA LEU A 67 3.68 -6.79 0.33
C LEU A 67 4.79 -6.37 1.29
N PHE A 68 5.00 -5.07 1.47
CA PHE A 68 5.99 -4.57 2.42
C PHE A 68 5.63 -4.93 3.86
N THR A 69 4.35 -4.84 4.25
CA THR A 69 3.91 -5.29 5.57
C THR A 69 4.13 -6.79 5.76
N PHE A 70 3.73 -7.62 4.78
CA PHE A 70 3.97 -9.06 4.82
C PHE A 70 5.46 -9.39 5.04
N VAL A 71 6.34 -8.81 4.22
CA VAL A 71 7.79 -9.04 4.34
C VAL A 71 8.31 -8.51 5.68
N GLY A 72 7.86 -7.33 6.12
CA GLY A 72 8.24 -6.73 7.39
C GLY A 72 7.89 -7.61 8.59
N MET A 73 6.69 -8.21 8.58
CA MET A 73 6.26 -9.17 9.62
C MET A 73 7.16 -10.41 9.65
N HIS A 74 7.45 -11.00 8.49
CA HIS A 74 8.31 -12.20 8.42
C HIS A 74 9.75 -11.89 8.83
N ILE A 75 10.29 -10.74 8.42
CA ILE A 75 11.61 -10.30 8.87
C ILE A 75 11.62 -10.10 10.39
N TRP A 76 10.58 -9.50 10.94
CA TRP A 76 10.45 -9.29 12.39
C TRP A 76 10.43 -10.60 13.17
N GLU A 77 9.73 -11.62 12.65
CA GLU A 77 9.72 -12.97 13.23
C GLU A 77 11.08 -13.68 13.15
N TRP A 78 11.87 -13.42 12.11
CA TRP A 78 13.20 -14.02 11.93
C TRP A 78 14.30 -13.32 12.69
N LEU A 79 14.11 -12.08 13.10
CA LEU A 79 15.08 -11.37 13.92
C LEU A 79 15.09 -12.01 15.31
N PRO A 80 16.24 -12.57 15.76
CA PRO A 80 16.35 -13.09 17.11
C PRO A 80 16.20 -11.92 18.09
N TYR A 81 15.00 -11.76 18.64
CA TYR A 81 14.75 -10.77 19.67
C TYR A 81 15.41 -11.25 20.97
N THR A 82 16.67 -10.88 21.16
CA THR A 82 17.29 -10.90 22.49
C THR A 82 16.87 -9.61 23.18
N GLU A 83 15.87 -9.68 24.06
CA GLU A 83 15.77 -8.69 25.13
C GLU A 83 17.14 -8.66 25.79
N MET A 84 17.82 -7.50 25.78
CA MET A 84 18.92 -7.29 26.72
C MET A 84 18.28 -7.24 28.10
N VAL A 85 18.14 -8.43 28.71
CA VAL A 85 17.81 -8.59 30.12
C VAL A 85 19.00 -8.01 30.89
N TRP A 86 18.83 -6.78 31.36
CA TRP A 86 19.75 -6.13 32.29
C TRP A 86 19.51 -6.66 33.70
#